data_AF-A0A2N0LKC8-F1
#
_entry.id   AF-A0A2N0LKC8-F1
#
_cell.length_a   1.000
_cell.length_b   1.000
_cell.length_c   1.000
_cell.angle_alpha   90.00
_cell.angle_beta   90.00
_cell.angle_gamma   90.00
#
_symmetry.space_group_name_H-M   'P 1'
#
loop_
_entity.id
_entity.type
_entity.pdbx_description
1 polymer ?
#
loop_
_entity_poly.entity_id
_entity_poly.type
_entity_poly.pdbx_seq_one_letter_code
_entity_poly.pdbx_strand_id
1 'polypeptide(L)'
;MPELTKKDEARMLRYRGQSLRLLQDAMDEIRGNRWLRCEELLWGSLTLAVKGVALGRGRELDGLKAVEEYASELGQESRDRRIREAFTKLASFGETADRVRESRIRADHLVATLEDVTGAVERLWDMAPGGDLLSRFVEGEFDELDEMDRGSGGAD
;
A
#
# COMPACT_ATOMS: atom_id res chain seq x y z
N MET A 1 -7.66 -3.09 22.35
CA MET A 1 -7.19 -3.63 21.07
C MET A 1 -6.84 -5.10 21.30
N PRO A 2 -7.17 -6.03 20.39
CA PRO A 2 -6.68 -7.40 20.52
C PRO A 2 -5.15 -7.39 20.54
N GLU A 3 -4.53 -8.18 21.43
CA GLU A 3 -3.09 -8.36 21.40
C GLU A 3 -2.72 -9.10 20.11
N LEU A 4 -1.86 -8.48 19.30
CA LEU A 4 -1.34 -9.10 18.08
C LEU A 4 -0.40 -10.23 18.46
N THR A 5 -0.48 -11.33 17.72
CA THR A 5 0.54 -12.38 17.86
C THR A 5 1.86 -11.87 17.27
N LYS A 6 3.00 -12.32 17.81
CA LYS A 6 4.33 -11.99 17.22
C LYS A 6 4.42 -12.33 15.73
N LYS A 7 3.68 -13.36 15.29
CA LYS A 7 3.57 -13.74 13.88
C LYS A 7 2.85 -12.68 13.06
N ASP A 8 1.75 -12.13 13.58
CA ASP A 8 0.97 -11.09 12.90
C ASP A 8 1.71 -9.76 12.88
N GLU A 9 2.45 -9.42 13.93
CA GLU A 9 3.37 -8.27 13.96
C GLU A 9 4.43 -8.39 12.86
N ALA A 10 5.10 -9.55 12.74
CA ALA A 10 6.09 -9.78 11.69
C ALA A 10 5.49 -9.71 10.28
N ARG A 11 4.28 -10.24 10.07
CA ARG A 11 3.57 -10.14 8.78
C ARG A 11 3.23 -8.69 8.44
N MET A 12 2.78 -7.91 9.42
CA MET A 12 2.45 -6.51 9.23
C MET A 12 3.67 -5.67 8.89
N LEU A 13 4.80 -5.92 9.56
CA LEU A 13 6.10 -5.32 9.25
C LEU A 13 6.52 -5.60 7.80
N ARG A 14 6.37 -6.85 7.33
CA ARG A 14 6.62 -7.21 5.93
C ARG A 14 5.68 -6.49 4.97
N TYR A 15 4.38 -6.42 5.26
CA TYR A 15 3.43 -5.67 4.44
C TYR A 15 3.78 -4.19 4.36
N ARG A 16 4.21 -3.57 5.47
CA ARG A 16 4.65 -2.17 5.50
C ARG A 16 5.88 -1.94 4.63
N GLY A 17 6.93 -2.72 4.82
CA GLY A 17 8.15 -2.60 4.02
C GLY A 17 7.92 -2.84 2.52
N GLN A 18 7.07 -3.80 2.15
CA GLN A 18 6.70 -4.02 0.75
C GLN A 18 5.83 -2.88 0.19
N SER A 19 4.83 -2.42 0.96
CA SER A 19 3.95 -1.32 0.57
C SER A 19 4.71 -0.02 0.27
N LEU A 20 5.65 0.35 1.15
CA LEU A 20 6.46 1.55 0.98
C LEU A 20 7.47 1.42 -0.17
N ARG A 21 8.06 0.24 -0.38
CA ARG A 21 8.92 -0.01 -1.55
C ARG A 21 8.14 0.14 -2.86
N LEU A 22 6.97 -0.48 -2.97
CA LEU A 22 6.11 -0.34 -4.15
C LEU A 22 5.70 1.11 -4.40
N LEU A 23 5.41 1.86 -3.33
CA LEU A 23 5.08 3.28 -3.44
C LEU A 23 6.27 4.10 -3.97
N GLN A 24 7.48 3.85 -3.44
CA GLN A 24 8.70 4.49 -3.93
C GLN A 24 8.97 4.16 -5.39
N ASP A 25 8.85 2.88 -5.78
CA ASP A 25 8.98 2.45 -7.17
C ASP A 25 7.94 3.14 -8.06
N ALA A 26 6.69 3.26 -7.60
CA ALA A 26 5.63 3.95 -8.33
C ALA A 26 6.00 5.42 -8.60
N MET A 27 6.62 6.09 -7.63
CA MET A 27 7.08 7.47 -7.77
C MET A 27 8.22 7.61 -8.80
N ASP A 28 9.08 6.59 -8.90
CA ASP A 28 10.16 6.57 -9.88
C ASP A 28 9.64 6.33 -11.32
N GLU A 29 8.61 5.50 -11.47
CA GLU A 29 7.94 5.23 -12.75
C GLU A 29 7.26 6.47 -13.36
N ILE A 30 6.74 7.38 -12.52
CA ILE A 30 6.16 8.66 -12.95
C ILE A 30 7.19 9.50 -13.69
N ARG A 31 8.43 9.56 -13.18
CA ARG A 31 9.51 10.33 -13.83
C ARG A 31 9.85 9.77 -15.22
N GLY A 32 9.57 8.49 -15.44
CA GLY A 32 9.68 7.81 -16.73
C GLY A 32 8.43 7.88 -17.61
N ASN A 33 7.36 8.58 -17.20
CA ASN A 33 6.07 8.63 -17.89
C ASN A 33 5.43 7.24 -18.08
N ARG A 34 5.76 6.27 -17.21
CA ARG A 34 5.29 4.88 -17.26
C ARG A 34 4.05 4.69 -16.37
N TRP A 35 2.97 5.35 -16.76
CA TRP A 35 1.74 5.44 -15.94
C TRP A 35 1.08 4.10 -15.62
N LEU A 36 1.01 3.16 -16.58
CA LEU A 36 0.41 1.84 -16.33
C LEU A 36 1.22 1.04 -15.30
N ARG A 37 2.55 1.16 -15.35
CA ARG A 37 3.42 0.51 -14.36
C ARG A 37 3.27 1.16 -12.98
N CYS A 38 3.15 2.49 -12.95
CA CYS A 38 2.83 3.24 -11.73
C CYS A 38 1.52 2.75 -11.11
N GLU A 39 0.46 2.57 -11.92
CA GLU A 39 -0.83 2.06 -11.47
C GLU A 39 -0.71 0.68 -10.78
N GLU A 40 -0.04 -0.28 -11.42
CA GLU A 40 0.18 -1.62 -10.85
C GLU A 40 0.86 -1.56 -9.47
N LEU A 41 1.88 -0.71 -9.34
CA LEU A 41 2.64 -0.54 -8.10
C LEU A 41 1.79 0.12 -7.00
N LEU A 42 0.99 1.13 -7.36
CA LEU A 42 0.04 1.78 -6.45
C LEU A 42 -1.05 0.82 -5.97
N TRP A 43 -1.59 -0.04 -6.85
CA TRP A 43 -2.53 -1.10 -6.47
C TRP A 43 -1.93 -2.03 -5.42
N GLY A 44 -0.69 -2.49 -5.64
CA GLY A 44 0.01 -3.37 -4.71
C GLY A 44 0.29 -2.68 -3.37
N SER A 45 0.78 -1.44 -3.40
CA SER A 45 1.07 -0.65 -2.20
C SER A 45 -0.17 -0.45 -1.33
N LEU A 46 -1.27 0.00 -1.94
CA LEU A 46 -2.53 0.25 -1.25
C LEU A 46 -3.14 -1.03 -0.69
N THR A 47 -3.10 -2.12 -1.45
CA THR A 47 -3.59 -3.43 -1.00
C THR A 47 -2.87 -3.91 0.25
N LEU A 48 -1.54 -3.79 0.29
CA LEU A 48 -0.74 -4.19 1.43
C LEU A 48 -1.00 -3.32 2.66
N ALA A 49 -1.19 -2.01 2.48
CA ALA A 49 -1.54 -1.09 3.56
C ALA A 49 -2.88 -1.46 4.21
N VAL A 50 -3.89 -1.72 3.39
CA VAL A 50 -5.21 -2.13 3.87
C VAL A 50 -5.16 -3.49 4.58
N LYS A 51 -4.43 -4.47 4.01
CA LYS A 51 -4.20 -5.78 4.66
C LYS A 51 -3.47 -5.63 6.00
N GLY A 52 -2.50 -4.72 6.09
CA GLY A 52 -1.79 -4.41 7.33
C GLY A 52 -2.72 -3.88 8.43
N VAL A 53 -3.57 -2.90 8.10
CA VAL A 53 -4.57 -2.37 9.05
C VAL A 53 -5.57 -3.44 9.47
N ALA A 54 -6.09 -4.22 8.52
CA ALA A 54 -7.03 -5.29 8.82
C ALA A 54 -6.43 -6.34 9.74
N LEU A 55 -5.19 -6.77 9.47
CA LEU A 55 -4.46 -7.69 10.31
C LEU A 55 -4.26 -7.12 11.72
N GLY A 56 -3.99 -5.82 11.83
CA GLY A 56 -3.92 -5.07 13.09
C GLY A 56 -5.21 -5.08 13.90
N ARG A 57 -6.35 -5.29 13.24
CA ARG A 57 -7.66 -5.46 13.88
C ARG A 57 -8.06 -6.93 14.05
N GLY A 58 -7.17 -7.88 13.76
CA GLY A 58 -7.43 -9.32 13.85
C GLY A 58 -8.26 -9.88 12.69
N ARG A 59 -8.36 -9.16 11.56
CA ARG A 59 -9.08 -9.60 10.36
C ARG A 59 -8.09 -9.89 9.23
N GLU A 60 -8.15 -11.10 8.68
CA GLU A 60 -7.40 -11.44 7.47
C GLU A 60 -8.28 -11.20 6.24
N LEU A 61 -7.73 -10.49 5.25
CA LEU A 61 -8.44 -10.17 4.00
C LEU A 61 -7.88 -11.03 2.86
N ASP A 62 -8.78 -11.76 2.22
CA ASP A 62 -8.45 -12.60 1.06
C ASP A 62 -9.13 -12.08 -0.21
N GLY A 63 -8.35 -12.01 -1.30
CA GLY A 63 -8.77 -11.44 -2.56
C GLY A 63 -8.90 -9.91 -2.59
N LEU A 64 -9.00 -9.37 -3.81
CA LEU A 64 -9.07 -7.91 -4.05
C LEU A 64 -10.38 -7.30 -3.54
N LYS A 65 -11.51 -7.98 -3.78
CA LYS A 65 -12.84 -7.48 -3.38
C LYS A 65 -12.95 -7.25 -1.88
N ALA A 66 -12.46 -8.17 -1.05
CA ALA A 66 -12.48 -8.01 0.40
C ALA A 66 -11.61 -6.84 0.87
N VAL A 67 -10.52 -6.56 0.17
CA VAL A 67 -9.64 -5.42 0.42
C VAL A 67 -10.34 -4.09 0.08
N GLU A 68 -10.97 -4.01 -1.09
CA GLU A 68 -11.71 -2.82 -1.51
C GLU A 68 -12.89 -2.51 -0.58
N GLU A 69 -13.69 -3.53 -0.25
CA GLU A 69 -14.82 -3.39 0.68
C GLU A 69 -14.34 -2.91 2.05
N TYR A 70 -13.28 -3.53 2.58
CA TYR A 70 -12.71 -3.14 3.87
C TYR A 70 -12.17 -1.71 3.86
N ALA A 71 -11.48 -1.29 2.80
CA ALA A 71 -10.99 0.09 2.68
C ALA A 71 -12.14 1.11 2.61
N SER A 72 -13.22 0.77 1.90
CA SER A 72 -14.42 1.62 1.85
C SER A 72 -15.08 1.75 3.23
N GLU A 73 -15.27 0.64 3.95
CA GLU A 73 -15.77 0.62 5.33
C GLU A 73 -14.87 1.45 6.25
N LEU A 74 -13.56 1.22 6.20
CA LEU A 74 -12.57 1.92 7.01
C LEU A 74 -12.55 3.43 6.73
N GLY A 75 -12.66 3.83 5.47
CA GLY A 75 -12.76 5.24 5.07
C GLY A 75 -14.04 5.91 5.58
N GLN A 76 -15.14 5.18 5.66
CA GLN A 76 -16.39 5.68 6.28
C GLN A 76 -16.25 5.83 7.79
N GLU A 77 -15.69 4.82 8.47
CA GLU A 77 -15.46 4.83 9.92
C GLU A 77 -14.53 5.99 10.34
N SER A 78 -13.41 6.15 9.63
CA SER A 78 -12.39 7.16 9.91
C SER A 78 -12.76 8.56 9.37
N ARG A 79 -13.86 8.68 8.62
CA ARG A 79 -14.24 9.88 7.85
C ARG A 79 -13.13 10.36 6.91
N ASP A 80 -12.25 9.47 6.47
CA ASP A 80 -11.20 9.79 5.50
C ASP A 80 -11.66 9.44 4.07
N ARG A 81 -11.94 10.50 3.31
CA ARG A 81 -12.35 10.40 1.91
C ARG A 81 -11.28 9.75 1.03
N ARG A 82 -10.00 9.97 1.32
CA ARG A 82 -8.90 9.45 0.51
C ARG A 82 -8.85 7.94 0.59
N ILE A 83 -8.93 7.37 1.80
CA ILE A 83 -9.02 5.91 2.01
C ILE A 83 -10.27 5.35 1.32
N ARG A 84 -11.41 6.00 1.51
CA ARG A 84 -12.70 5.52 0.98
C ARG A 84 -12.71 5.44 -0.55
N GLU A 85 -12.09 6.41 -1.23
CA GLU A 85 -12.17 6.56 -2.68
C GLU A 85 -10.89 6.12 -3.40
N ALA A 86 -9.83 5.73 -2.68
CA ALA A 86 -8.53 5.41 -3.26
C ALA A 86 -8.61 4.34 -4.35
N PHE A 87 -9.26 3.20 -4.06
CA PHE A 87 -9.42 2.12 -5.03
C PHE A 87 -10.27 2.51 -6.24
N THR A 88 -11.34 3.29 -6.04
CA THR A 88 -12.18 3.78 -7.14
C THR A 88 -11.41 4.74 -8.05
N LYS A 89 -10.56 5.61 -7.47
CA LYS A 89 -9.70 6.51 -8.23
C LYS A 89 -8.63 5.74 -8.99
N LEU A 90 -8.01 4.75 -8.35
CA LEU A 90 -7.05 3.84 -8.98
C LEU A 90 -7.67 3.06 -10.15
N ALA A 91 -8.90 2.58 -10.02
CA ALA A 91 -9.58 1.84 -11.09
C ALA A 91 -9.81 2.66 -12.37
N SER A 92 -9.82 3.99 -12.28
CA SER A 92 -9.93 4.89 -13.44
C SER A 92 -8.58 5.50 -13.86
N PHE A 93 -7.48 5.10 -13.21
CA PHE A 93 -6.15 5.65 -13.45
C PHE A 93 -5.63 5.22 -14.82
N GLY A 94 -5.71 3.93 -15.18
CA GLY A 94 -5.26 3.44 -16.48
C GLY A 94 -5.96 4.10 -17.67
N GLU A 95 -7.28 4.28 -17.58
CA GLU A 95 -8.05 5.01 -18.59
C GLU A 95 -7.60 6.48 -18.71
N THR A 96 -7.38 7.14 -17.57
CA THR A 96 -6.86 8.51 -17.53
C THR A 96 -5.45 8.57 -18.14
N ALA A 97 -4.62 7.57 -17.87
CA ALA A 97 -3.26 7.47 -18.39
C ALA A 97 -3.23 7.29 -19.91
N ASP A 98 -4.11 6.45 -20.45
CA ASP A 98 -4.28 6.30 -21.90
C ASP A 98 -4.72 7.62 -22.55
N ARG A 99 -5.65 8.35 -21.94
CA ARG A 99 -6.09 9.67 -22.44
C ARG A 99 -4.97 10.72 -22.39
N VAL A 100 -4.11 10.70 -21.36
CA VAL A 100 -2.91 11.56 -21.28
C VAL A 100 -1.92 11.19 -22.39
N ARG A 101 -1.64 9.90 -22.59
CA ARG A 101 -0.75 9.41 -23.66
C ARG A 101 -1.24 9.82 -25.05
N GLU A 102 -2.55 9.77 -25.27
CA GLU A 102 -3.20 10.20 -26.51
C GLU A 102 -3.31 11.74 -26.66
N SER A 103 -2.71 12.51 -25.74
CA SER A 103 -2.77 13.98 -25.68
C SER A 103 -4.19 14.55 -25.56
N ARG A 104 -5.16 13.74 -25.09
CA ARG A 104 -6.56 14.15 -24.97
C ARG A 104 -6.84 14.95 -23.70
N ILE A 105 -5.97 14.87 -22.69
CA ILE A 105 -6.07 15.58 -21.40
C ILE A 105 -4.67 15.88 -20.82
N ARG A 106 -4.59 16.78 -19.82
CA ARG A 106 -3.34 17.08 -19.09
C ARG A 106 -3.02 15.99 -18.06
N ALA A 107 -1.72 15.80 -17.79
CA ALA A 107 -1.23 14.85 -16.80
C ALA A 107 -1.58 15.20 -15.34
N ASP A 108 -2.00 16.44 -15.06
CA ASP A 108 -2.35 16.91 -13.72
C ASP A 108 -3.40 16.03 -13.02
N HIS A 109 -4.32 15.43 -13.78
CA HIS A 109 -5.31 14.51 -13.24
C HIS A 109 -4.69 13.21 -12.69
N LEU A 110 -3.62 12.72 -13.32
CA LEU A 110 -2.87 11.56 -12.82
C LEU A 110 -2.09 11.93 -11.56
N VAL A 111 -1.48 13.12 -11.53
CA VAL A 111 -0.74 13.62 -10.37
C VAL A 111 -1.67 13.76 -9.16
N ALA A 112 -2.87 14.33 -9.33
CA ALA A 112 -3.85 14.45 -8.24
C ALA A 112 -4.27 13.08 -7.69
N THR A 113 -4.54 12.09 -8.55
CA THR A 113 -4.86 10.73 -8.10
C THR A 113 -3.68 10.11 -7.35
N LEU A 114 -2.46 10.34 -7.80
CA LEU A 114 -1.25 9.87 -7.14
C LEU A 114 -1.09 10.45 -5.73
N GLU A 115 -1.27 11.75 -5.56
CA GLU A 115 -1.22 12.42 -4.26
C GLU A 115 -2.30 11.87 -3.32
N ASP A 116 -3.51 11.67 -3.83
CA ASP A 116 -4.62 11.10 -3.06
C ASP A 116 -4.34 9.67 -2.58
N VAL A 117 -3.81 8.83 -3.46
CA VAL A 117 -3.49 7.41 -3.15
C VAL A 117 -2.31 7.32 -2.20
N THR A 118 -1.25 8.11 -2.43
CA THR A 118 -0.08 8.19 -1.56
C THR A 118 -0.50 8.61 -0.15
N GLY A 119 -1.29 9.69 -0.04
CA GLY A 119 -1.82 10.14 1.24
C GLY A 119 -2.79 9.15 1.91
N ALA A 120 -3.47 8.30 1.14
CA ALA A 120 -4.27 7.20 1.69
C ALA A 120 -3.39 6.10 2.28
N VAL A 121 -2.31 5.72 1.60
CA VAL A 121 -1.33 4.73 2.10
C VAL A 121 -0.67 5.20 3.39
N GLU A 122 -0.23 6.44 3.44
CA GLU A 122 0.34 7.05 4.66
C GLU A 122 -0.66 7.00 5.82
N ARG A 123 -1.89 7.47 5.59
CA ARG A 123 -2.97 7.44 6.58
C ARG A 123 -3.29 6.02 7.07
N LEU A 124 -3.27 5.02 6.19
CA LEU A 124 -3.49 3.64 6.58
C LEU A 124 -2.38 3.16 7.52
N TRP A 125 -1.12 3.48 7.23
CA TRP A 125 0.00 3.11 8.08
C TRP A 125 0.07 3.86 9.42
N ASP A 126 -0.49 5.07 9.48
CA ASP A 126 -0.70 5.81 10.74
C ASP A 126 -1.78 5.15 11.61
N MET A 127 -2.81 4.56 10.99
CA MET A 127 -3.89 3.86 11.68
C MET A 127 -3.51 2.42 12.09
N ALA A 128 -2.50 1.83 11.46
CA ALA A 128 -2.02 0.51 11.79
C ALA A 128 -1.36 0.49 13.19
N PRO A 129 -1.59 -0.55 14.01
CA PRO A 129 -0.89 -0.70 15.27
C PRO A 129 0.62 -0.77 15.01
N GLY A 130 1.39 0.01 15.78
CA GLY A 130 2.80 0.27 15.47
C GLY A 130 3.01 1.43 14.49
N GLY A 131 2.10 2.40 14.41
CA GLY A 131 2.22 3.60 13.57
C GLY A 131 3.57 4.34 13.67
N ASP A 132 4.27 4.20 14.80
CA ASP A 132 5.62 4.75 15.06
C ASP A 132 6.79 3.88 14.54
N LEU A 133 6.52 2.79 13.81
CA LEU A 133 7.54 1.89 13.25
C LEU A 133 8.32 2.51 12.07
N LEU A 134 7.85 3.63 11.49
CA LEU A 134 8.66 4.42 10.54
C LEU A 134 9.93 4.97 11.20
N SER A 135 9.87 5.27 12.50
CA SER A 135 11.04 5.68 13.29
C SER A 135 12.10 4.56 13.35
N ARG A 136 11.67 3.29 13.41
CA ARG A 136 12.56 2.10 13.34
C ARG A 136 13.02 1.77 11.91
N PHE A 137 12.25 2.17 10.90
CA PHE A 137 12.60 2.01 9.49
C PHE A 137 13.81 2.86 9.10
N VAL A 138 13.96 4.05 9.69
CA VAL A 138 15.14 4.93 9.50
C VAL A 138 16.40 4.37 10.19
N GLU A 139 16.25 3.52 11.20
CA GLU A 139 17.37 2.88 11.92
C GLU A 139 17.98 1.67 11.17
N GLY A 140 17.47 1.30 9.98
CA GLY A 140 18.13 0.34 9.09
C GLY A 140 17.92 -1.14 9.40
N GLU A 141 16.93 -1.50 10.23
CA GLU A 141 16.72 -2.89 10.71
C GLU A 141 16.14 -3.89 9.68
N PHE A 142 15.97 -3.52 8.40
CA PHE A 142 15.28 -4.41 7.44
C PHE A 142 16.17 -5.16 6.44
N ASP A 143 17.49 -4.97 6.45
CA ASP A 143 18.38 -5.85 5.68
C ASP A 143 18.39 -7.30 6.25
N GLU A 144 17.94 -7.52 7.49
CA GLU A 144 17.92 -8.86 8.11
C GLU A 144 16.67 -9.70 7.81
N LEU A 145 15.56 -9.09 7.38
CA LEU A 145 14.28 -9.83 7.23
C LEU A 145 14.15 -10.59 5.91
N ASP A 146 15.00 -10.30 4.92
CA ASP A 146 15.10 -11.04 3.66
C ASP A 146 16.08 -12.24 3.77
N GLU A 147 16.92 -12.30 4.81
CA GLU A 147 17.84 -13.41 5.06
C GLU A 147 17.20 -14.56 5.87
N MET A 148 16.14 -14.29 6.64
CA MET A 148 15.49 -15.31 7.48
C MET A 148 14.70 -16.39 6.71
N ASP A 149 14.45 -16.23 5.41
CA ASP A 149 13.78 -17.23 4.57
C ASP A 149 14.75 -18.12 3.77
N ARG A 150 16.07 -17.91 3.88
CA ARG A 150 17.10 -18.72 3.17
C ARG A 150 17.86 -19.70 4.05
N GLY A 151 17.48 -19.87 5.32
CA GLY A 151 18.24 -20.62 6.31
C GLY A 151 17.51 -21.82 6.93
N SER A 152 16.81 -22.64 6.15
CA SER A 152 16.33 -23.96 6.63
C SER A 152 16.08 -24.90 5.45
N GLY A 153 17.17 -25.47 4.92
CA GLY A 153 17.11 -26.45 3.85
C GLY A 153 18.31 -27.39 3.88
N GLY A 154 18.19 -28.49 4.64
CA GLY A 154 18.85 -29.77 4.35
C GLY A 154 20.28 -29.94 4.85
N ALA A 155 20.41 -30.50 6.07
CA ALA A 155 21.52 -31.39 6.38
C ALA A 155 21.00 -32.82 6.19
N ASP A 156 21.57 -33.54 5.22
CA ASP A 156 21.69 -35.01 5.19
C ASP A 156 23.02 -35.33 4.46
#